data_AF-A0A5R2N527-F1
#
_entry.id   AF-A0A5R2N527-F1
#
_cell.length_a   1.000
_cell.length_b   1.000
_cell.length_c   1.000
_cell.angle_alpha   90.00
_cell.angle_beta   90.00
_cell.angle_gamma   90.00
#
_symmetry.space_group_name_H-M   'P 1'
#
loop_
_entity.id
_entity.type
_entity.pdbx_description
1 polymer ?
#
loop_
_entity_poly.entity_id
_entity_poly.type
_entity_poly.pdbx_seq_one_letter_code
_entity_poly.pdbx_strand_id
1 'polypeptide(L)' 'MRAMVLENIGVPLKLVDRPDPIARPGEIRLRIEACAVCRTDLHVID' A
#
# COMPACT_ATOMS: atom_id res chain seq x y z
N MET A 1 -6.41 8.42 -3.91
CA MET A 1 -6.49 7.54 -2.73
C MET A 1 -5.42 7.87 -1.70
N ARG A 2 -5.73 7.67 -0.41
CA ARG A 2 -4.72 7.66 0.68
C ARG A 2 -4.05 6.28 0.75
N ALA A 3 -2.74 6.25 0.96
CA ALA A 3 -1.97 5.02 1.07
C ALA A 3 -0.88 5.15 2.14
N MET A 4 -0.54 4.02 2.78
CA MET A 4 0.63 3.91 3.64
C MET A 4 1.84 3.49 2.81
N VAL A 5 2.92 4.27 2.83
CA VAL A 5 4.10 4.06 1.97
C VAL A 5 5.35 3.93 2.81
N LEU A 6 6.13 2.88 2.53
CA LEU A 6 7.49 2.72 3.03
C LEU A 6 8.43 3.46 2.07
N GLU A 7 8.98 4.59 2.51
CA GLU A 7 9.89 5.37 1.66
C GLU A 7 11.32 4.81 1.65
N ASN A 8 11.77 4.23 2.77
CA ASN A 8 13.06 3.58 2.93
C ASN A 8 12.92 2.39 3.90
N ILE A 9 13.86 1.43 3.85
CA ILE A 9 13.91 0.34 4.85
C ILE A 9 14.21 0.94 6.23
N GLY A 10 13.60 0.37 7.28
CA GLY A 10 13.84 0.76 8.67
C GLY A 10 13.19 2.08 9.10
N VAL A 11 12.38 2.73 8.27
CA VAL A 11 11.58 3.91 8.67
C VAL A 11 10.09 3.57 8.80
N PRO A 12 9.33 4.31 9.63
CA PRO A 12 7.87 4.13 9.70
C PRO A 12 7.19 4.41 8.36
N LEU A 13 6.07 3.71 8.12
CA LEU A 13 5.18 4.02 7.00
C LEU A 13 4.62 5.44 7.10
N LYS A 14 4.55 6.14 5.96
CA LYS A 14 3.93 7.46 5.87
C LYS A 14 2.59 7.39 5.16
N LEU A 15 1.61 8.08 5.72
CA LEU A 15 0.33 8.32 5.07
C LEU A 15 0.51 9.38 3.98
N VAL A 16 0.23 9.02 2.73
CA VAL A 16 0.35 9.92 1.58
C VAL A 16 -0.91 9.87 0.70
N ASP A 17 -1.20 10.98 0.04
CA ASP A 17 -2.19 11.03 -1.03
C ASP A 17 -1.55 10.68 -2.38
N ARG A 18 -2.22 9.83 -3.15
CA ARG A 18 -1.82 9.39 -4.50
C ARG A 18 -3.02 9.45 -5.46
N PRO A 19 -2.81 9.58 -6.78
CA PRO A 19 -3.89 9.40 -7.74
C PRO A 19 -4.48 7.99 -7.63
N ASP A 20 -5.76 7.85 -7.95
CA ASP A 20 -6.38 6.53 -8.05
C ASP A 20 -5.78 5.76 -9.24
N PRO A 21 -5.49 4.45 -9.09
CA PRO A 21 -4.90 3.67 -10.18
C PRO A 21 -5.88 3.47 -11.33
N ILE A 22 -5.36 3.43 -12.56
CA ILE A 22 -6.12 3.11 -13.77
C ILE A 22 -5.87 1.64 -14.11
N ALA A 23 -6.93 0.83 -14.15
CA ALA A 23 -6.83 -0.58 -14.51
C ALA A 23 -6.51 -0.75 -16.01
N ARG A 24 -5.59 -1.66 -16.32
CA ARG A 24 -5.22 -2.07 -17.68
C ARG A 24 -6.06 -3.26 -18.16
N PRO A 25 -5.98 -3.65 -19.45
CA PRO A 25 -6.64 -4.86 -19.93
C PRO A 25 -6.27 -6.08 -19.08
N GLY A 26 -7.29 -6.77 -18.54
CA GLY A 26 -7.11 -7.92 -17.65
C GLY A 26 -7.01 -7.59 -16.15
N GLU A 27 -6.99 -6.32 -15.76
CA GLU A 27 -6.93 -5.90 -14.36
C GLU A 27 -8.30 -5.45 -13.82
N ILE A 28 -8.45 -5.49 -12.50
CA ILE A 28 -9.60 -4.96 -11.78
C ILE A 28 -9.12 -3.92 -10.77
N ARG A 29 -9.80 -2.77 -10.72
CA ARG A 29 -9.62 -1.79 -9.66
C ARG A 29 -10.56 -2.08 -8.51
N LEU A 30 -10.03 -2.21 -7.30
CA LEU A 30 -10.79 -2.42 -6.08
C LEU A 30 -10.79 -1.17 -5.20
N ARG A 31 -11.90 -0.94 -4.50
CA ARG A 31 -11.94 -0.03 -3.35
C ARG A 31 -11.72 -0.87 -2.08
N ILE A 32 -10.64 -0.57 -1.36
CA ILE A 32 -10.27 -1.32 -0.16
C ILE A 32 -11.17 -0.86 1.01
N GLU A 33 -11.94 -1.78 1.59
CA GLU A 33 -12.74 -1.54 2.80
C GLU A 33 -11.94 -1.81 4.08
N ALA A 34 -11.09 -2.84 4.05
CA ALA A 34 -10.21 -3.21 5.15
C ALA A 34 -8.95 -3.92 4.62
N CYS A 35 -7.83 -3.74 5.32
CA CYS A 35 -6.56 -4.40 5.04
C CYS A 35 -5.85 -4.65 6.38
N ALA A 36 -5.50 -5.90 6.66
CA ALA A 36 -4.78 -6.27 7.87
C ALA A 36 -3.27 -6.24 7.63
N VAL A 37 -2.50 -5.93 8.67
CA VAL A 37 -1.04 -6.06 8.65
C VAL A 37 -0.68 -7.50 8.96
N CYS A 38 0.05 -8.15 8.07
CA CYS A 38 0.54 -9.50 8.24
C CYS A 38 2.01 -9.52 8.67
N ARG A 39 2.50 -10.68 9.12
CA ARG A 39 3.89 -10.81 9.57
C ARG A 39 4.90 -10.57 8.45
N THR A 40 4.56 -10.88 7.19
CA THR A 40 5.46 -10.63 6.06
C THR A 40 5.58 -9.15 5.72
N ASP A 41 4.58 -8.32 6.01
CA ASP A 41 4.69 -6.87 5.83
C ASP A 41 5.76 -6.28 6.74
N LEU A 42 5.90 -6.82 7.96
CA LEU A 42 6.91 -6.42 8.93
C LEU A 42 8.31 -6.97 8.59
N HIS A 43 8.42 -8.14 7.96
CA HIS A 43 9.72 -8.67 7.52
C HIS A 43 10.38 -7.81 6.43
N VAL A 44 9.63 -6.97 5.72
CA VAL A 44 10.20 -6.08 4.69
C VAL A 44 10.98 -4.91 5.32
N ILE A 45 10.73 -4.59 6.58
CA ILE A 45 11.43 -3.52 7.32
C ILE A 45 12.55 -4.04 8.24
N ASP A 46 12.66 -5.35 8.42
CA ASP A 46 13.77 -6.03 9.10
C ASP A 46 15.04 -6.02 8.23
#